data_AF-A0A966SST6-F1
#
_entry.id   AF-A0A966SST6-F1
#
_cell.length_a   1.000
_cell.length_b   1.000
_cell.length_c   1.000
_cell.angle_alpha   90.00
_cell.angle_beta   90.00
_cell.angle_gamma   90.00
#
_symmetry.space_group_name_H-M   'P 1'
#
loop_
_entity.id
_entity.type
_entity.pdbx_description
1 polymer ?
#
loop_
_entity_poly.entity_id
_entity_poly.type
_entity_poly.pdbx_seq_one_letter_code
_entity_poly.pdbx_strand_id
1 'polypeptide(L)'
;MPHPVSPFRDEARDVATGHPIAILPGIWEIRESLAPAFDTPETWVSLFLLTDPTGHASPVMIDTGVPRSTHTVILPALEALGFAPSDLKVAVNTHSHHDHAGSNVQLREATGCQIWIGRLDGPALLRGDRFGPDEIPPH
;
A
#
# COMPACT_ATOMS: atom_id res chain seq x y z
N MET A 1 -2.58 -18.43 0.05
CA MET A 1 -4.05 -18.31 -0.04
C MET A 1 -4.34 -17.13 -0.95
N PRO A 2 -5.42 -17.15 -1.76
CA PRO A 2 -5.76 -16.01 -2.57
C PRO A 2 -5.98 -14.77 -1.69
N HIS A 3 -5.48 -13.62 -2.15
CA HIS A 3 -5.66 -12.35 -1.49
C HIS A 3 -7.13 -11.91 -1.51
N PRO A 4 -7.67 -11.33 -0.43
CA PRO A 4 -9.03 -10.83 -0.41
C PRO A 4 -9.20 -9.71 -1.45
N VAL A 5 -10.27 -9.78 -2.24
CA VAL A 5 -10.59 -8.76 -3.24
C VAL A 5 -11.24 -7.56 -2.57
N SER A 6 -10.85 -6.35 -2.96
CA SER A 6 -11.50 -5.13 -2.48
C SER A 6 -12.95 -5.06 -2.96
N PRO A 7 -13.94 -4.77 -2.08
CA PRO A 7 -15.33 -4.57 -2.50
C PRO A 7 -15.54 -3.26 -3.27
N PHE A 8 -14.54 -2.37 -3.28
CA PHE A 8 -14.56 -1.07 -3.95
C PHE A 8 -13.74 -1.06 -5.25
N ARG A 9 -13.59 -2.23 -5.86
CA ARG A 9 -12.86 -2.44 -7.11
C ARG A 9 -13.54 -1.71 -8.28
N ASP A 10 -12.75 -0.99 -9.06
CA ASP A 10 -13.14 -0.43 -10.35
C ASP A 10 -12.11 -0.83 -11.41
N GLU A 11 -12.51 -1.76 -12.28
CA GLU A 11 -11.62 -2.29 -13.32
C GLU A 11 -11.35 -1.31 -14.44
N ALA A 12 -12.30 -0.42 -14.77
CA ALA A 12 -12.14 0.52 -15.87
C ALA A 12 -11.04 1.55 -15.58
N ARG A 13 -10.79 1.84 -14.30
CA ARG A 13 -9.78 2.81 -13.84
C ARG A 13 -8.61 2.16 -13.12
N ASP A 14 -8.60 0.83 -13.06
CA ASP A 14 -7.60 0.00 -12.38
C ASP A 14 -7.42 0.37 -10.89
N VAL A 15 -8.55 0.63 -10.21
CA VAL A 15 -8.60 1.00 -8.79
C VAL A 15 -8.97 -0.22 -7.95
N ALA A 16 -8.21 -0.45 -6.89
CA ALA A 16 -8.39 -1.55 -5.94
C ALA A 16 -8.39 -2.95 -6.59
N THR A 17 -7.76 -3.07 -7.75
CA THR A 17 -7.60 -4.33 -8.50
C THR A 17 -6.43 -5.17 -8.00
N GLY A 18 -5.42 -4.49 -7.42
CA GLY A 18 -4.12 -5.08 -7.11
C GLY A 18 -3.23 -5.28 -8.34
N HIS A 19 -3.63 -4.76 -9.50
CA HIS A 19 -2.80 -4.79 -10.70
C HIS A 19 -1.82 -3.60 -10.66
N PRO A 20 -0.51 -3.83 -10.86
CA PRO A 20 0.47 -2.76 -10.96
C PRO A 20 0.48 -2.15 -12.36
N ILE A 21 0.34 -0.82 -12.42
CA ILE A 21 0.37 -0.04 -13.67
C ILE A 21 1.81 0.41 -13.92
N ALA A 22 2.41 -0.02 -15.04
CA ALA A 22 3.75 0.44 -15.42
C ALA A 22 3.74 1.93 -15.79
N ILE A 23 4.55 2.73 -15.09
CA ILE A 23 4.79 4.14 -15.45
C ILE A 23 6.07 4.25 -16.28
N LEU A 24 7.14 3.64 -15.78
CA LEU A 24 8.48 3.59 -16.37
C LEU A 24 9.13 2.26 -15.98
N PRO A 25 10.27 1.86 -16.59
CA PRO A 25 10.98 0.66 -16.17
C PRO A 25 11.27 0.67 -14.67
N GLY A 26 10.68 -0.28 -13.94
CA GLY A 26 10.84 -0.42 -12.50
C GLY A 26 9.99 0.51 -11.63
N ILE A 27 9.09 1.29 -12.22
CA ILE A 27 8.20 2.21 -11.48
C ILE A 27 6.76 1.82 -11.76
N TRP A 28 6.05 1.43 -10.72
CA TRP A 28 4.70 0.90 -10.79
C TRP A 28 3.76 1.71 -9.89
N GLU A 29 2.61 2.09 -10.41
CA GLU A 29 1.50 2.63 -9.61
C GLU A 29 0.56 1.49 -9.21
N ILE A 30 0.12 1.51 -7.96
CA ILE A 30 -0.94 0.66 -7.42
C ILE A 30 -2.00 1.60 -6.86
N ARG A 31 -3.24 1.47 -7.33
CA ARG A 31 -4.33 2.35 -6.88
C ARG A 31 -5.19 1.65 -5.87
N GLU A 32 -5.48 2.34 -4.77
CA GLU A 32 -6.41 1.87 -3.76
C GLU A 32 -7.60 2.83 -3.64
N SER A 33 -8.80 2.27 -3.57
CA SER A 33 -10.02 3.05 -3.36
C SER A 33 -10.02 3.70 -1.98
N LEU A 34 -10.51 4.94 -1.88
CA LEU A 34 -10.75 5.61 -0.61
C LEU A 34 -12.18 5.40 -0.07
N ALA A 35 -13.02 4.66 -0.79
CA ALA A 35 -14.34 4.29 -0.30
C ALA A 35 -14.24 3.29 0.88
N PRO A 36 -15.18 3.32 1.83
CA PRO A 36 -16.34 4.20 1.90
C PRO A 36 -16.06 5.51 2.66
N ALA A 37 -14.84 5.71 3.20
CA ALA A 37 -14.49 6.91 3.96
C ALA A 37 -14.67 8.18 3.13
N PHE A 38 -14.29 8.09 1.85
CA PHE A 38 -14.67 9.03 0.80
C PHE A 38 -15.57 8.28 -0.18
N ASP A 39 -16.88 8.48 -0.06
CA ASP A 39 -17.91 7.84 -0.89
C ASP A 39 -18.02 8.52 -2.26
N THR A 40 -16.88 8.66 -2.92
CA THR A 40 -16.73 9.21 -4.26
C THR A 40 -16.13 8.11 -5.12
N PRO A 41 -16.88 7.55 -6.09
CA PRO A 41 -16.41 6.46 -6.94
C PRO A 41 -15.09 6.77 -7.65
N GLU A 42 -14.73 8.04 -7.78
CA GLU A 42 -13.56 8.53 -8.52
C GLU A 42 -12.33 8.83 -7.66
N THR A 43 -12.37 8.55 -6.35
CA THR A 43 -11.26 8.91 -5.46
C THR A 43 -10.48 7.69 -5.03
N TRP A 44 -9.20 7.68 -5.40
CA TRP A 44 -8.21 6.70 -4.99
C TRP A 44 -6.97 7.40 -4.43
N VAL A 45 -6.17 6.63 -3.70
CA VAL A 45 -4.78 6.98 -3.39
C VAL A 45 -3.85 6.17 -4.28
N SER A 46 -2.82 6.84 -4.79
CA SER A 46 -1.75 6.20 -5.55
C SER A 46 -0.65 5.77 -4.58
N LEU A 47 -0.34 4.49 -4.62
CA LEU A 47 0.81 3.90 -3.96
C LEU A 47 1.84 3.54 -5.04
N PHE A 48 3.13 3.52 -4.70
CA PHE A 48 4.14 3.18 -5.69
C PHE A 48 5.00 2.02 -5.23
N LEU A 49 5.22 1.09 -6.15
CA LEU A 49 6.17 0.01 -5.99
C LEU A 49 7.35 0.28 -6.92
N LEU A 50 8.53 0.41 -6.33
CA LEU A 50 9.79 0.63 -7.03
C LEU A 50 10.55 -0.69 -7.07
N THR A 51 10.94 -1.13 -8.26
CA THR A 51 11.67 -2.37 -8.48
C THR A 51 12.93 -2.08 -9.26
N ASP A 52 14.04 -2.76 -8.97
CA ASP A 52 15.24 -2.66 -9.78
C ASP A 52 15.09 -3.49 -11.07
N PRO A 53 15.07 -2.87 -12.27
CA PRO A 53 14.94 -3.59 -13.53
C PRO A 53 16.11 -4.56 -13.80
N THR A 54 17.23 -4.40 -13.10
CA THR A 54 18.40 -5.29 -13.21
C THR A 54 18.32 -6.49 -12.26
N GLY A 55 17.42 -6.46 -11.26
CA GLY A 55 17.20 -7.54 -10.31
C GLY A 55 18.24 -7.66 -9.19
N HIS A 56 19.07 -6.64 -8.96
CA HIS A 56 20.10 -6.66 -7.91
C HIS A 56 19.62 -6.09 -6.56
N ALA A 57 18.53 -5.31 -6.56
CA ALA A 57 17.94 -4.75 -5.34
C ALA A 57 16.51 -5.24 -5.10
N SER A 58 16.16 -5.35 -3.82
CA SER A 58 14.80 -5.64 -3.37
C SER A 58 13.82 -4.52 -3.74
N PRO A 59 12.53 -4.85 -3.94
CA PRO A 59 11.50 -3.84 -4.13
C PRO A 59 11.37 -2.92 -2.91
N VAL A 60 10.93 -1.69 -3.17
CA VAL A 60 10.63 -0.66 -2.16
C VAL A 60 9.23 -0.13 -2.41
N MET A 61 8.45 -0.01 -1.33
CA MET A 61 7.11 0.55 -1.38
C MET A 61 7.13 2.03 -0.98
N ILE A 62 6.35 2.87 -1.66
CA ILE A 62 6.05 4.25 -1.27
C ILE A 62 4.57 4.32 -0.90
N ASP A 63 4.32 4.69 0.35
CA ASP A 63 3.02 4.64 1.02
C ASP A 63 2.40 3.25 1.09
N THR A 64 1.49 3.05 2.04
CA THR A 64 0.84 1.77 2.31
C THR A 64 -0.67 1.84 2.19
N GLY A 65 -1.23 2.99 1.85
CA GLY A 65 -2.66 3.15 1.64
C GLY A 65 -3.44 3.17 2.95
N VAL A 66 -4.62 2.57 2.91
CA VAL A 66 -5.59 2.48 4.00
C VAL A 66 -5.54 1.08 4.64
N PRO A 67 -6.16 0.81 5.80
CA PRO A 67 -5.94 -0.43 6.58
C PRO A 67 -5.93 -1.75 5.79
N ARG A 68 -6.84 -1.91 4.82
CA ARG A 68 -6.97 -3.12 3.99
C ARG A 68 -5.90 -3.27 2.89
N SER A 69 -5.22 -2.19 2.50
CA SER A 69 -4.41 -2.11 1.26
C SER A 69 -3.35 -3.19 1.12
N THR A 70 -2.72 -3.59 2.23
CA THR A 70 -1.75 -4.69 2.23
C THR A 70 -2.32 -5.91 1.52
N HIS A 71 -3.50 -6.35 1.95
CA HIS A 71 -4.07 -7.59 1.46
C HIS A 71 -4.86 -7.41 0.16
N THR A 72 -5.44 -6.23 -0.09
CA THR A 72 -6.28 -6.00 -1.27
C THR A 72 -5.51 -5.58 -2.50
N VAL A 73 -4.39 -4.86 -2.36
CA VAL A 73 -3.67 -4.31 -3.52
C VAL A 73 -2.15 -4.49 -3.50
N ILE A 74 -1.49 -4.43 -2.34
CA ILE A 74 -0.01 -4.45 -2.28
C ILE A 74 0.53 -5.87 -2.51
N LEU A 75 0.06 -6.86 -1.75
CA LEU A 75 0.52 -8.23 -1.92
C LEU A 75 0.14 -8.82 -3.31
N PRO A 76 -1.09 -8.59 -3.84
CA PRO A 76 -1.40 -8.93 -5.23
C PRO A 76 -0.44 -8.30 -6.25
N ALA A 77 -0.06 -7.03 -6.06
CA ALA A 77 0.85 -6.36 -6.98
C ALA A 77 2.29 -6.95 -6.92
N LEU A 78 2.77 -7.30 -5.72
CA LEU A 78 4.04 -8.02 -5.58
C LEU A 78 3.99 -9.37 -6.30
N GLU A 79 2.93 -10.15 -6.07
CA GLU A 79 2.72 -11.45 -6.72
C GLU A 79 2.67 -11.31 -8.25
N ALA A 80 1.94 -10.32 -8.76
CA ALA A 80 1.81 -10.05 -10.20
C ALA A 80 3.16 -9.71 -10.86
N LEU A 81 4.10 -9.12 -10.10
CA LEU A 81 5.46 -8.83 -10.56
C LEU A 81 6.47 -9.95 -10.24
N GLY A 82 6.01 -11.06 -9.65
CA GLY A 82 6.84 -12.23 -9.34
C GLY A 82 7.68 -12.10 -8.06
N PHE A 83 7.34 -11.17 -7.17
CA PHE A 83 7.99 -11.02 -5.86
C PHE A 83 7.23 -11.80 -4.78
N ALA A 84 7.98 -12.42 -3.87
CA ALA A 84 7.43 -12.91 -2.62
C ALA A 84 7.17 -11.73 -1.66
N PRO A 85 6.21 -11.84 -0.72
CA PRO A 85 6.01 -10.82 0.31
C PRO A 85 7.29 -10.49 1.08
N SER A 86 8.12 -11.50 1.36
CA SER A 86 9.39 -11.32 2.06
C SER A 86 10.47 -10.59 1.25
N ASP A 87 10.28 -10.37 -0.05
CA ASP A 87 11.22 -9.59 -0.86
C ASP A 87 11.10 -8.10 -0.60
N LEU A 88 9.93 -7.62 -0.16
CA LEU A 88 9.74 -6.24 0.24
C LEU A 88 10.47 -5.96 1.56
N LYS A 89 11.55 -5.19 1.51
CA LYS A 89 12.38 -4.91 2.71
C LYS A 89 12.03 -3.61 3.40
N VAL A 90 11.54 -2.63 2.64
CA VAL A 90 11.28 -1.28 3.14
C VAL A 90 10.00 -0.73 2.48
N ALA A 91 9.17 -0.10 3.30
CA ALA A 91 8.15 0.85 2.86
C ALA A 91 8.47 2.23 3.42
N VAL A 92 8.37 3.27 2.59
CA VAL A 92 8.60 4.67 2.96
C VAL A 92 7.28 5.42 2.87
N ASN A 93 6.80 5.98 3.98
CA ASN A 93 5.63 6.84 3.95
C ASN A 93 6.04 8.27 3.59
N THR A 94 5.24 8.92 2.75
CA THR A 94 5.35 10.34 2.40
C THR A 94 4.96 11.24 3.56
N HIS A 95 3.90 10.88 4.29
CA HIS A 95 3.39 11.55 5.50
C HIS A 95 2.48 10.60 6.31
N SER A 96 2.07 10.98 7.53
CA SER A 96 1.34 10.07 8.44
C SER A 96 -0.18 10.02 8.27
N HIS A 97 -0.76 10.58 7.21
CA HIS A 97 -2.22 10.47 7.05
C HIS A 97 -2.64 9.02 6.81
N HIS A 98 -3.85 8.71 7.27
CA HIS A 98 -4.43 7.38 7.31
C HIS A 98 -4.62 6.70 5.94
N ASP A 99 -4.66 7.50 4.87
CA ASP A 99 -4.76 7.06 3.48
C ASP A 99 -3.39 6.81 2.84
N HIS A 100 -2.30 7.13 3.53
CA HIS A 100 -0.92 6.89 3.10
C HIS A 100 -0.16 5.94 4.03
N ALA A 101 -0.52 5.89 5.31
CA ALA A 101 0.16 5.10 6.35
C ALA A 101 -0.76 4.07 7.03
N GLY A 102 -2.01 3.95 6.59
CA GLY A 102 -3.05 3.17 7.26
C GLY A 102 -2.79 1.66 7.28
N SER A 103 -2.08 1.10 6.29
CA SER A 103 -1.78 -0.34 6.22
C SER A 103 -0.39 -0.72 6.74
N ASN A 104 0.32 0.21 7.39
CA ASN A 104 1.71 0.00 7.79
C ASN A 104 1.92 -1.24 8.67
N VAL A 105 1.05 -1.44 9.67
CA VAL A 105 1.16 -2.57 10.61
C VAL A 105 0.89 -3.89 9.90
N GLN A 106 -0.18 -3.95 9.09
CA GLN A 106 -0.51 -5.13 8.30
C GLN A 106 0.60 -5.48 7.30
N LEU A 107 1.18 -4.47 6.65
CA LEU A 107 2.28 -4.66 5.71
C LEU A 107 3.51 -5.23 6.39
N ARG A 108 3.89 -4.65 7.54
CA ARG A 108 5.00 -5.14 8.36
C ARG A 108 4.79 -6.58 8.82
N GLU A 109 3.58 -6.93 9.25
CA GLU A 109 3.24 -8.30 9.67
C GLU A 109 3.29 -9.30 8.51
N ALA A 110 2.80 -8.90 7.33
CA ALA A 110 2.74 -9.78 6.16
C ALA A 110 4.08 -9.99 5.45
N THR A 111 5.00 -9.02 5.56
CA THR A 111 6.24 -8.99 4.76
C THR A 111 7.52 -9.03 5.60
N GLY A 112 7.45 -8.60 6.86
CA GLY A 112 8.63 -8.32 7.68
C GLY A 112 9.38 -7.05 7.28
N CYS A 113 8.82 -6.21 6.40
CA CYS A 113 9.48 -4.99 5.95
C CYS A 113 9.62 -3.96 7.09
N GLN A 114 10.62 -3.09 6.96
CA GLN A 114 10.71 -1.89 7.79
C GLN A 114 9.77 -0.81 7.28
N ILE A 115 9.22 -0.01 8.20
CA ILE A 115 8.47 1.20 7.86
C ILE A 115 9.32 2.42 8.18
N TRP A 116 9.60 3.25 7.18
CA TRP A 116 10.36 4.48 7.30
C TRP A 116 9.44 5.69 7.10
N ILE A 117 9.58 6.71 7.92
CA ILE A 117 8.79 7.94 7.83
C ILE A 117 9.62 9.13 8.32
N GLY A 118 9.26 10.34 7.88
CA GLY A 118 9.80 11.58 8.41
C GLY A 118 9.62 11.71 9.92
N ARG A 119 10.65 12.21 10.62
CA ARG A 119 10.66 12.33 12.08
C ARG A 119 9.48 13.12 12.65
N LEU A 120 8.97 14.12 11.93
CA LEU A 120 7.86 14.96 12.39
C LEU A 120 6.51 14.24 12.32
N ASP A 121 6.36 13.28 11.43
CA ASP A 121 5.16 12.46 11.25
C ASP A 121 5.15 11.21 12.15
N GLY A 122 6.33 10.73 12.55
CA GLY A 122 6.50 9.54 13.42
C GLY A 122 5.60 9.51 14.67
N PRO A 123 5.47 10.60 15.46
CA PRO A 123 4.60 10.62 16.63
C PRO A 123 3.11 10.33 16.35
N ALA A 124 2.61 10.59 15.12
CA ALA A 124 1.23 10.27 14.77
C ALA A 124 1.01 8.75 14.67
N LEU A 125 1.98 8.03 14.11
CA LEU A 125 1.94 6.57 13.96
C LEU A 125 1.87 5.82 15.30
N LEU A 126 2.41 6.40 16.37
CA LEU A 126 2.42 5.80 17.71
C LEU A 126 1.08 5.88 18.45
N ARG A 127 0.15 6.72 17.98
CA ARG A 127 -1.16 6.89 18.63
C ARG A 127 -2.24 5.97 18.05
N GLY A 128 -2.04 5.46 16.84
CA GLY A 128 -3.11 4.87 16.03
C GLY A 128 -4.09 5.93 15.51
N ASP A 129 -5.01 5.50 14.65
CA ASP A 129 -6.04 6.38 14.06
C ASP A 129 -7.23 5.54 13.53
N ARG A 130 -8.10 6.15 12.72
CA ARG A 130 -9.15 5.48 11.95
C ARG A 130 -9.18 5.99 10.51
N PHE A 131 -9.67 5.13 9.61
CA PHE A 131 -10.04 5.51 8.25
C PHE A 131 -11.48 5.10 7.97
N GLY A 132 -12.41 6.07 8.02
CA GLY A 132 -13.84 5.75 8.00
C GLY A 132 -14.18 4.79 9.17
N PRO A 133 -14.76 3.61 8.90
CA PRO A 133 -15.05 2.62 9.94
C PRO A 133 -13.81 1.82 10.40
N ASP A 134 -12.73 1.82 9.62
CA ASP A 134 -11.59 0.92 9.83
C ASP A 134 -10.62 1.47 10.88
N GLU A 135 -10.06 0.58 11.70
CA GLU A 135 -9.07 0.93 12.73
C GLU A 135 -7.64 0.87 12.19
N ILE A 136 -6.83 1.87 12.57
CA ILE A 136 -5.40 1.89 12.32
C ILE A 136 -4.70 1.67 13.67
N PRO A 137 -4.08 0.51 13.88
CA PRO A 137 -3.36 0.24 15.12
C PRO A 137 -2.13 1.14 15.25
N PRO A 138 -1.74 1.48 16.49
CA PRO A 138 -0.45 2.13 16.73
C PRO A 138 0.71 1.21 16.29
N HIS A 139 1.80 1.83 15.86
CA HIS A 139 3.01 1.15 15.39
C HIS A 139 3.78 0.35 16.45
#